data_AF-A0A523IW97-F1
#
_entry.id   AF-A0A523IW97-F1
#
_cell.length_a   1.000
_cell.length_b   1.000
_cell.length_c   1.000
_cell.angle_alpha   90.00
_cell.angle_beta   90.00
_cell.angle_gamma   90.00
#
_symmetry.space_group_name_H-M   'P 1'
#
loop_
_entity.id
_entity.type
_entity.pdbx_description
1 polymer ?
#
loop_
_entity_poly.entity_id
_entity_poly.type
_entity_poly.pdbx_seq_one_letter_code
_entity_poly.pdbx_strand_id
1 'polypeptide(L)'
;MVDEIQSGLGRAGRMFAFQYEEVKPDLIIIGKALSGGFLPVSAVLSSNEILGVFNPGDHGSTFGGSPLACATALAALEVIEEEGLVDRSDKLGASFLERLKSIESPHIVDVRGKGLFIGVELDTKARPYCEALKDEGLLCKETHENVLRFAPPLVITEEELDWAFERIKKVIESL
;
A
#
# COMPACT_ATOMS: atom_id res chain seq x y z
N MET A 1 12.07 -14.22 -6.46
CA MET A 1 10.79 -14.08 -5.73
C MET A 1 10.60 -12.63 -5.35
N VAL A 2 9.40 -12.08 -5.56
CA VAL A 2 9.00 -10.72 -5.15
C VAL A 2 7.82 -10.77 -4.20
N ASP A 3 7.89 -10.04 -3.09
CA ASP A 3 6.80 -9.87 -2.14
C ASP A 3 5.99 -8.61 -2.47
N GLU A 4 4.78 -8.82 -3.00
CA GLU A 4 3.83 -7.78 -3.37
C GLU A 4 2.63 -7.74 -2.40
N ILE A 5 2.72 -8.39 -1.23
CA ILE A 5 1.61 -8.44 -0.26
C ILE A 5 1.23 -7.02 0.20
N GLN A 6 2.18 -6.08 0.27
CA GLN A 6 1.88 -4.69 0.57
C GLN A 6 1.86 -3.77 -0.66
N SER A 7 2.83 -3.93 -1.57
CA SER A 7 3.10 -2.98 -2.65
C SER A 7 2.28 -3.22 -3.91
N GLY A 8 1.75 -4.44 -4.08
CA GLY A 8 0.98 -4.81 -5.26
C GLY A 8 -0.47 -4.35 -5.22
N LEU A 9 -1.23 -4.83 -6.19
CA LEU A 9 -2.67 -4.60 -6.35
C LEU A 9 -3.02 -3.11 -6.36
N GLY A 10 -2.24 -2.32 -7.11
CA GLY A 10 -2.47 -0.89 -7.30
C GLY A 10 -1.88 0.01 -6.21
N ARG A 11 -1.44 -0.53 -5.06
CA ARG A 11 -0.91 0.29 -3.95
C ARG A 11 0.18 1.24 -4.41
N ALA A 12 1.17 0.75 -5.14
CA ALA A 12 2.30 1.56 -5.60
C ALA A 12 2.03 2.35 -6.90
N GLY A 13 0.82 2.35 -7.45
CA GLY A 13 0.52 3.01 -8.75
C GLY A 13 0.75 2.12 -9.98
N ARG A 14 1.04 0.83 -9.76
CA ARG A 14 1.06 -0.23 -10.79
C ARG A 14 0.30 -1.44 -10.25
N MET A 15 -0.15 -2.34 -11.13
CA MET A 15 -0.79 -3.57 -10.68
C MET A 15 0.17 -4.37 -9.79
N PHE A 16 1.45 -4.42 -10.15
CA PHE A 16 2.52 -4.91 -9.28
C PHE A 16 3.69 -3.93 -9.31
N ALA A 17 4.30 -3.68 -8.15
CA ALA A 17 5.39 -2.71 -8.04
C ALA A 17 6.65 -3.13 -8.82
N PHE A 18 6.93 -4.43 -8.98
CA PHE A 18 8.07 -4.91 -9.78
C PHE A 18 8.03 -4.41 -11.24
N GLN A 19 6.85 -4.01 -11.74
CA GLN A 19 6.71 -3.47 -13.09
C GLN A 19 7.47 -2.14 -13.28
N TYR A 20 7.82 -1.42 -12.20
CA TYR A 20 8.70 -0.26 -12.29
C TYR A 20 10.13 -0.62 -12.70
N GLU A 21 10.58 -1.85 -12.42
CA GLU A 21 11.94 -2.31 -12.69
C GLU A 21 12.04 -3.10 -14.01
N GLU A 22 10.94 -3.22 -14.76
CA GLU A 22 10.87 -3.99 -16.03
C GLU A 22 11.37 -5.45 -15.92
N VAL A 23 11.29 -6.03 -14.72
CA VAL A 23 11.69 -7.42 -14.47
C VAL A 23 10.52 -8.38 -14.56
N LYS A 24 10.80 -9.64 -14.92
CA LYS A 24 9.84 -10.74 -14.80
C LYS A 24 10.23 -11.62 -13.62
N PRO A 25 9.53 -11.54 -12.48
CA PRO A 25 9.84 -12.39 -11.34
C PRO A 25 9.43 -13.84 -11.60
N ASP A 26 10.26 -14.77 -11.12
CA ASP A 26 9.94 -16.21 -11.15
C ASP A 26 8.71 -16.54 -10.29
N LEU A 27 8.54 -15.82 -9.19
CA LEU A 27 7.47 -16.03 -8.21
C LEU A 27 7.07 -14.70 -7.58
N ILE A 28 5.76 -14.48 -7.43
CA ILE A 28 5.16 -13.32 -6.78
C ILE A 28 4.25 -13.83 -5.66
N ILE A 29 4.28 -13.16 -4.51
CA ILE A 29 3.30 -13.38 -3.44
C ILE A 29 2.42 -12.15 -3.24
N ILE A 30 1.12 -12.37 -3.08
CA ILE A 30 0.10 -11.31 -2.91
C ILE A 30 -0.84 -11.65 -1.75
N GLY A 31 -1.51 -10.63 -1.22
CA GLY A 31 -2.47 -10.76 -0.13
C GLY A 31 -3.11 -9.40 0.16
N LYS A 32 -3.43 -9.12 1.43
CA LYS A 32 -4.00 -7.83 1.91
C LYS A 32 -5.15 -7.33 1.04
N ALA A 33 -4.86 -6.44 0.08
CA ALA A 33 -5.84 -5.88 -0.85
C ALA A 33 -6.52 -6.94 -1.74
N LEU A 34 -5.96 -8.15 -1.85
CA LEU A 34 -6.50 -9.24 -2.66
C LEU A 34 -7.98 -9.55 -2.34
N SER A 35 -8.43 -9.32 -1.11
CA SER A 35 -9.81 -9.55 -0.70
C SER A 35 -10.57 -8.28 -0.34
N GLY A 36 -10.02 -7.10 -0.63
CA GLY A 36 -10.59 -5.82 -0.20
C GLY A 36 -10.70 -5.67 1.32
N GLY A 37 -10.01 -6.49 2.11
CA GLY A 37 -10.08 -6.47 3.57
C GLY A 37 -11.24 -7.26 4.20
N PHE A 38 -12.04 -7.97 3.40
CA PHE A 38 -13.20 -8.73 3.91
C PHE A 38 -12.83 -10.08 4.51
N LEU A 39 -11.91 -10.82 3.89
CA LEU A 39 -11.46 -12.14 4.36
C LEU A 39 -9.93 -12.28 4.26
N PRO A 40 -9.27 -13.08 5.12
CA PRO A 40 -7.86 -13.39 4.93
C PRO A 40 -7.64 -14.21 3.66
N VAL A 41 -7.04 -13.59 2.63
CA VAL A 41 -6.70 -14.24 1.37
C VAL A 41 -5.27 -13.87 0.98
N SER A 42 -4.51 -14.85 0.54
CA SER A 42 -3.17 -14.69 -0.03
C SER A 42 -2.98 -15.69 -1.17
N ALA A 43 -2.06 -15.39 -2.08
CA ALA A 43 -1.75 -16.27 -3.19
C ALA A 43 -0.25 -16.24 -3.50
N VAL A 44 0.24 -17.38 -4.02
CA VAL A 44 1.57 -17.56 -4.59
C VAL A 44 1.38 -17.77 -6.08
N LEU A 45 1.97 -16.92 -6.92
CA LEU A 45 1.85 -16.95 -8.37
C LEU A 45 3.22 -17.24 -8.98
N SER A 46 3.27 -18.20 -9.89
CA SER A 46 4.49 -18.58 -10.61
C SER A 46 4.14 -19.41 -11.85
N SER A 47 5.14 -19.81 -12.62
CA SER A 47 4.98 -20.70 -13.77
C SER A 47 4.69 -22.14 -13.33
N ASN A 48 4.18 -22.95 -14.27
CA ASN A 48 4.00 -24.39 -14.05
C ASN A 48 5.32 -25.12 -13.82
N GLU A 49 6.43 -24.65 -14.39
CA GLU A 49 7.75 -25.24 -14.16
C GLU A 49 8.16 -25.16 -12.69
N ILE A 50 7.81 -24.06 -12.00
CA ILE A 50 8.17 -23.84 -10.60
C ILE A 50 7.12 -24.41 -9.66
N LEU A 51 5.81 -24.15 -9.88
CA LEU A 51 4.76 -24.64 -8.97
C LEU A 51 4.36 -26.09 -9.22
N GLY A 52 4.61 -26.62 -10.42
CA GLY A 52 4.29 -28.01 -10.79
C GLY A 52 5.17 -29.06 -10.12
N VAL A 53 6.16 -28.65 -9.32
CA VAL A 53 6.98 -29.57 -8.50
C VAL A 53 6.20 -30.13 -7.31
N PHE A 54 5.12 -29.46 -6.89
CA PHE A 54 4.25 -29.92 -5.81
C PHE A 54 3.31 -31.03 -6.28
N ASN A 55 3.29 -32.14 -5.54
CA ASN A 55 2.38 -33.26 -5.73
C ASN A 55 1.24 -33.22 -4.70
N PRO A 56 0.14 -33.98 -4.92
CA PRO A 56 -0.90 -34.13 -3.92
C PRO A 56 -0.35 -34.61 -2.58
N GLY A 57 -0.52 -33.79 -1.54
CA GLY A 57 -0.03 -34.06 -0.17
C GLY A 57 1.19 -33.24 0.25
N ASP A 58 1.89 -32.58 -0.67
CA ASP A 58 3.12 -31.83 -0.35
C ASP A 58 2.83 -30.48 0.34
N HIS A 59 1.68 -29.87 0.05
CA HIS A 59 1.25 -28.61 0.63
C HIS A 59 -0.28 -28.56 0.77
N GLY A 60 -0.79 -27.82 1.76
CA GLY A 60 -2.22 -27.70 1.98
C GLY A 60 -2.57 -26.71 3.08
N SER A 61 -3.84 -26.28 3.07
CA SER A 61 -4.43 -25.42 4.08
C SER A 61 -5.93 -25.69 4.16
N THR A 62 -6.48 -25.83 5.36
CA THR A 62 -7.92 -26.14 5.56
C THR A 62 -8.84 -25.09 4.96
N PHE A 63 -8.47 -23.81 5.05
CA PHE A 63 -9.26 -22.69 4.52
C PHE A 63 -8.71 -22.13 3.20
N GLY A 64 -7.53 -22.61 2.76
CA GLY A 64 -6.91 -22.19 1.51
C GLY A 64 -7.79 -22.55 0.32
N GLY A 65 -8.06 -21.58 -0.56
CA GLY A 65 -8.90 -21.79 -1.73
C GLY A 65 -10.38 -21.99 -1.43
N SER A 66 -10.87 -21.55 -0.26
CA SER A 66 -12.30 -21.64 0.04
C SER A 66 -13.14 -20.83 -0.98
N PRO A 67 -14.30 -21.35 -1.44
CA PRO A 67 -15.11 -20.67 -2.46
C PRO A 67 -15.52 -19.25 -2.08
N LEU A 68 -15.82 -19.01 -0.80
CA LEU A 68 -16.17 -17.67 -0.30
C LEU A 68 -14.98 -16.71 -0.39
N ALA A 69 -13.79 -17.14 0.03
CA ALA A 69 -12.57 -16.34 -0.09
C ALA A 69 -12.25 -16.02 -1.55
N CYS A 70 -12.40 -16.98 -2.46
CA CYS A 70 -12.19 -16.78 -3.88
C CYS A 70 -13.20 -15.79 -4.47
N ALA A 71 -14.49 -15.88 -4.13
CA ALA A 71 -15.51 -14.95 -4.60
C ALA A 71 -15.24 -13.51 -4.13
N THR A 72 -14.87 -13.34 -2.87
CA THR A 72 -14.48 -12.03 -2.32
C THR A 72 -13.23 -11.48 -3.02
N ALA A 73 -12.25 -12.33 -3.31
CA ALA A 73 -11.04 -11.89 -3.99
C ALA A 73 -11.30 -11.47 -5.44
N LEU A 74 -12.15 -12.20 -6.16
CA LEU A 74 -12.57 -11.83 -7.52
C LEU A 74 -13.26 -10.46 -7.53
N ALA A 75 -14.23 -10.24 -6.65
CA ALA A 75 -14.92 -8.95 -6.55
C ALA A 75 -13.97 -7.78 -6.24
N ALA A 76 -12.98 -8.00 -5.36
CA ALA A 76 -11.98 -6.96 -5.05
C ALA A 76 -11.07 -6.65 -6.25
N LEU A 77 -10.67 -7.66 -7.02
CA LEU A 77 -9.88 -7.47 -8.25
C LEU A 77 -10.69 -6.76 -9.34
N GLU A 78 -11.96 -7.12 -9.52
CA GLU A 78 -12.89 -6.45 -10.44
C GLU A 78 -13.00 -4.95 -10.11
N VAL A 79 -13.18 -4.59 -8.83
CA VAL A 79 -13.20 -3.18 -8.40
C VAL A 79 -11.89 -2.45 -8.73
N ILE A 80 -10.73 -3.09 -8.52
CA ILE A 80 -9.43 -2.49 -8.86
C ILE A 80 -9.33 -2.16 -10.35
N GLU A 81 -9.84 -3.05 -11.21
CA GLU A 81 -9.82 -2.88 -12.67
C GLU A 81 -10.90 -1.90 -13.16
N GLU A 82 -12.15 -2.11 -12.80
CA GLU A 82 -13.31 -1.36 -13.31
C GLU A 82 -13.30 0.11 -12.86
N GLU A 83 -12.87 0.40 -11.63
CA GLU A 83 -12.77 1.77 -11.11
C GLU A 83 -11.42 2.44 -11.45
N GLY A 84 -10.51 1.74 -12.16
CA GLY A 84 -9.21 2.30 -12.55
C GLY A 84 -8.32 2.68 -11.36
N LEU A 85 -8.35 1.90 -10.27
CA LEU A 85 -7.73 2.27 -9.00
C LEU A 85 -6.19 2.31 -9.07
N VAL A 86 -5.58 1.55 -9.98
CA VAL A 86 -4.14 1.58 -10.23
C VAL A 86 -3.71 2.96 -10.74
N ASP A 87 -4.38 3.46 -11.77
CA ASP A 87 -4.10 4.78 -12.37
C ASP A 87 -4.42 5.91 -11.40
N ARG A 88 -5.49 5.75 -10.62
CA ARG A 88 -5.85 6.70 -9.57
C ARG A 88 -4.76 6.80 -8.51
N SER A 89 -4.23 5.66 -8.06
CA SER A 89 -3.12 5.60 -7.10
C SER A 89 -1.86 6.29 -7.63
N ASP A 90 -1.50 6.06 -8.89
CA ASP A 90 -0.34 6.70 -9.53
C ASP A 90 -0.49 8.23 -9.60
N LYS A 91 -1.64 8.71 -10.10
CA LYS A 91 -1.92 10.14 -10.27
C LYS A 91 -2.03 10.89 -8.94
N LEU A 92 -2.89 10.42 -8.05
CA LEU A 92 -3.10 11.06 -6.75
C LEU A 92 -1.87 10.95 -5.86
N GLY A 93 -1.20 9.81 -5.89
CA GLY A 93 0.04 9.58 -5.16
C GLY A 93 1.15 10.52 -5.59
N ALA A 94 1.35 10.72 -6.90
CA ALA A 94 2.34 11.66 -7.40
C ALA A 94 2.06 13.10 -6.93
N SER A 95 0.82 13.58 -7.07
CA SER A 95 0.43 14.92 -6.60
C SER A 95 0.63 15.08 -5.09
N PHE A 96 0.15 14.11 -4.30
CA PHE A 96 0.25 14.16 -2.84
C PHE A 96 1.70 14.07 -2.34
N LEU A 97 2.54 13.26 -2.99
CA LEU A 97 3.97 13.16 -2.67
C LEU A 97 4.69 14.50 -2.87
N GLU A 98 4.44 15.19 -3.99
CA GLU A 98 5.03 16.52 -4.24
C GLU A 98 4.56 17.56 -3.22
N ARG A 99 3.30 17.50 -2.78
CA ARG A 99 2.81 18.35 -1.70
C ARG A 99 3.50 18.06 -0.38
N LEU A 100 3.62 16.79 0.01
CA LEU A 100 4.32 16.40 1.24
C LEU A 100 5.80 16.85 1.24
N LYS A 101 6.47 16.83 0.08
CA LYS A 101 7.84 17.36 -0.07
C LYS A 101 7.95 18.88 0.12
N SER A 102 6.84 19.61 0.01
CA SER A 102 6.82 21.07 0.21
C SER A 102 6.66 21.49 1.68
N ILE A 103 6.49 20.54 2.60
CA ILE A 103 6.44 20.81 4.04
C ILE A 103 7.85 21.17 4.51
N GLU A 104 8.00 22.33 5.14
CA GLU A 104 9.28 22.79 5.68
C GLU A 104 9.38 22.46 7.17
N SER A 105 10.17 21.44 7.53
CA SER A 105 10.48 21.12 8.92
C SER A 105 11.92 20.65 9.04
N PRO A 106 12.69 21.10 10.06
CA PRO A 106 14.07 20.69 10.27
C PRO A 106 14.19 19.19 10.59
N HIS A 107 13.09 18.55 10.98
CA HIS A 107 13.04 17.14 11.34
C HIS A 107 12.83 16.20 10.15
N ILE A 108 12.41 16.72 8.98
CA ILE A 108 12.23 15.88 7.78
C ILE A 108 13.61 15.55 7.19
N VAL A 109 13.89 14.24 7.08
CA VAL A 109 15.09 13.71 6.42
C VAL A 109 14.80 13.43 4.95
N ASP A 110 13.67 12.79 4.66
CA ASP A 110 13.29 12.39 3.30
C ASP A 110 11.78 12.18 3.17
N VAL A 111 11.26 12.40 1.96
CA VAL A 111 9.86 12.15 1.60
C VAL A 111 9.84 11.35 0.30
N ARG A 112 9.43 10.08 0.40
CA ARG A 112 9.54 9.10 -0.70
C ARG A 112 8.29 8.24 -0.82
N GLY A 113 8.06 7.73 -2.02
CA GLY A 113 6.95 6.82 -2.29
C GLY A 113 6.71 6.58 -3.78
N LYS A 114 5.80 5.65 -4.05
CA LYS A 114 5.23 5.38 -5.38
C LYS A 114 3.72 5.18 -5.20
N GLY A 115 2.92 5.78 -6.08
CA GLY A 115 1.47 5.83 -5.91
C GLY A 115 1.04 6.30 -4.51
N LEU A 116 -0.08 5.79 -4.00
CA LEU A 116 -0.56 6.05 -2.65
C LEU A 116 0.17 5.20 -1.60
N PHE A 117 1.48 5.04 -1.72
CA PHE A 117 2.34 4.35 -0.74
C PHE A 117 3.54 5.23 -0.42
N ILE A 118 3.38 6.08 0.60
CA ILE A 118 4.27 7.20 0.86
C ILE A 118 4.80 7.12 2.30
N GLY A 119 6.09 7.43 2.45
CA GLY A 119 6.78 7.58 3.72
C GLY A 119 7.36 8.99 3.88
N VAL A 120 7.18 9.57 5.06
CA VAL A 120 7.91 10.77 5.51
C VAL A 120 8.84 10.34 6.63
N GLU A 121 10.15 10.36 6.35
CA GLU A 121 11.19 10.01 7.31
C GLU A 121 11.60 11.22 8.13
N LEU A 122 11.69 11.00 9.44
CA LEU A 122 12.09 12.01 10.40
C LEU A 122 13.44 11.63 11.03
N ASP A 123 14.17 12.64 11.50
CA ASP A 123 15.40 12.45 12.31
C ASP A 123 15.09 12.13 13.78
N THR A 124 13.80 12.18 14.13
CA THR A 124 13.25 11.90 15.46
C THR A 124 12.20 10.77 15.39
N LYS A 125 11.65 10.38 16.55
CA LYS A 125 10.59 9.38 16.61
C LYS A 125 9.31 9.91 15.97
N ALA A 126 8.70 9.12 15.10
CA ALA A 126 7.47 9.48 14.39
C ALA A 126 6.19 9.27 15.22
N ARG A 127 6.27 8.52 16.33
CA ARG A 127 5.11 8.22 17.18
C ARG A 127 4.38 9.46 17.71
N PRO A 128 5.04 10.49 18.25
CA PRO A 128 4.37 11.73 18.69
C PRO A 128 3.60 12.42 17.56
N TYR A 129 4.14 12.42 16.34
CA TYR A 129 3.46 12.96 15.16
C TYR A 129 2.21 12.15 14.81
N CYS A 130 2.24 10.81 14.89
CA CYS A 130 1.05 9.97 14.71
C CYS A 130 -0.04 10.27 15.76
N GLU A 131 0.35 10.51 17.00
CA GLU A 131 -0.58 10.81 18.10
C GLU A 131 -1.21 12.19 17.94
N ALA A 132 -0.43 13.20 17.56
CA ALA A 132 -0.95 14.52 17.21
C ALA A 132 -1.86 14.49 15.97
N LEU A 133 -1.49 13.73 14.93
CA LEU A 133 -2.34 13.53 13.75
C LEU A 133 -3.67 12.86 14.10
N LYS A 134 -3.67 11.89 15.02
CA LYS A 134 -4.90 11.26 15.52
C LYS A 134 -5.81 12.31 16.18
N ASP A 135 -5.26 13.23 16.95
CA ASP A 135 -6.04 14.30 17.60
C ASP A 135 -6.61 15.30 16.57
N GLU A 136 -5.98 15.45 15.41
CA GLU A 136 -6.52 16.17 14.24
C GLU A 136 -7.52 15.35 13.39
N GLY A 137 -7.79 14.09 13.77
CA GLY A 137 -8.72 13.18 13.11
C GLY A 137 -8.11 12.34 11.98
N LEU A 138 -6.78 12.30 11.84
CA LEU A 138 -6.08 11.54 10.81
C LEU A 138 -5.31 10.36 11.42
N LEU A 139 -5.66 9.14 11.02
CA LEU A 139 -4.93 7.94 11.45
C LEU A 139 -3.81 7.61 10.47
N CYS A 140 -2.60 7.55 11.00
CA CYS A 140 -1.44 6.98 10.32
C CYS A 140 -0.64 6.10 11.29
N LYS A 141 0.37 5.40 10.78
CA LYS A 141 1.22 4.52 11.58
C LYS A 141 2.68 4.74 11.25
N GLU A 142 3.51 4.79 12.27
CA GLU A 142 4.95 4.81 12.12
C GLU A 142 5.53 3.41 11.82
N THR A 143 6.61 3.36 11.04
CA THR A 143 7.45 2.18 10.83
C THR A 143 8.91 2.52 11.12
N HIS A 144 9.72 1.53 11.50
CA HIS A 144 11.13 1.71 11.87
C HIS A 144 11.38 2.83 12.90
N GLU A 145 10.38 3.13 13.74
CA GLU A 145 10.33 4.21 14.74
C GLU A 145 10.25 5.65 14.20
N ASN A 146 10.83 5.95 13.03
CA ASN A 146 11.03 7.30 12.53
C ASN A 146 10.34 7.65 11.20
N VAL A 147 9.63 6.70 10.57
CA VAL A 147 8.93 6.95 9.30
C VAL A 147 7.42 6.99 9.50
N LEU A 148 6.79 8.13 9.22
CA LEU A 148 5.34 8.23 9.06
C LEU A 148 4.92 7.57 7.75
N ARG A 149 4.01 6.58 7.81
CA ARG A 149 3.52 5.87 6.62
C ARG A 149 2.10 6.27 6.29
N PHE A 150 1.90 6.79 5.08
CA PHE A 150 0.60 7.10 4.50
C PHE A 150 0.26 6.08 3.41
N ALA A 151 -0.84 5.34 3.63
CA ALA A 151 -1.35 4.32 2.71
C ALA A 151 -2.89 4.35 2.69
N PRO A 152 -3.51 5.46 2.25
CA PRO A 152 -4.97 5.59 2.24
C PRO A 152 -5.64 4.55 1.32
N PRO A 153 -6.96 4.29 1.44
CA PRO A 153 -7.70 3.52 0.43
C PRO A 153 -7.50 4.12 -0.97
N LEU A 154 -7.45 3.29 -2.02
CA LEU A 154 -7.20 3.80 -3.38
C LEU A 154 -8.37 4.61 -3.94
N VAL A 155 -9.55 4.47 -3.34
CA VAL A 155 -10.77 5.24 -3.65
C VAL A 155 -10.75 6.67 -3.09
N ILE A 156 -9.75 7.03 -2.26
CA ILE A 156 -9.62 8.36 -1.65
C ILE A 156 -9.74 9.48 -2.70
N THR A 157 -10.38 10.60 -2.38
CA THR A 157 -10.53 11.75 -3.27
C THR A 157 -9.40 12.76 -3.15
N GLU A 158 -9.27 13.65 -4.14
CA GLU A 158 -8.31 14.74 -4.09
C GLU A 158 -8.64 15.71 -2.95
N GLU A 159 -9.92 15.98 -2.70
CA GLU A 159 -10.38 16.81 -1.59
C GLU A 159 -10.05 16.19 -0.22
N GLU A 160 -10.15 14.86 -0.09
CA GLU A 160 -9.75 14.14 1.13
C GLU A 160 -8.23 14.20 1.34
N LEU A 161 -7.44 14.13 0.26
CA LEU A 161 -5.98 14.31 0.30
C LEU A 161 -5.60 15.76 0.62
N ASP A 162 -6.36 16.74 0.14
CA ASP A 162 -6.21 18.15 0.51
C ASP A 162 -6.46 18.35 2.00
N TRP A 163 -7.58 17.83 2.49
CA TRP A 163 -7.93 17.86 3.90
C TRP A 163 -6.88 17.19 4.79
N ALA A 164 -6.31 16.08 4.33
CA ALA A 164 -5.26 15.35 5.03
C ALA A 164 -3.95 16.14 5.05
N PHE A 165 -3.56 16.72 3.91
CA PHE A 165 -2.34 17.51 3.78
C PHE A 165 -2.29 18.67 4.77
N GLU A 166 -3.36 19.44 4.91
CA GLU A 166 -3.40 20.59 5.82
C GLU A 166 -3.11 20.18 7.28
N ARG A 167 -3.59 19.00 7.71
CA ARG A 167 -3.34 18.46 9.06
C ARG A 167 -1.93 17.92 9.21
N ILE A 168 -1.44 17.20 8.20
CA ILE A 168 -0.07 16.68 8.17
C ILE A 168 0.92 17.83 8.25
N LYS A 169 0.75 18.86 7.42
CA LYS A 169 1.57 20.06 7.45
C LYS A 169 1.52 20.72 8.84
N LYS A 170 0.32 20.99 9.36
CA LYS A 170 0.14 21.60 10.69
C LYS A 170 0.90 20.85 11.78
N VAL A 171 0.77 19.51 11.84
CA VAL A 171 1.42 18.70 12.87
C VAL A 171 2.94 18.69 12.69
N ILE A 172 3.43 18.45 11.47
CA ILE A 172 4.87 18.34 11.19
C ILE A 172 5.60 19.68 11.40
N GLU A 173 4.96 20.81 11.11
CA GLU A 173 5.56 22.13 11.34
C GLU A 173 5.49 22.58 12.80
N SER A 174 4.65 21.94 13.62
CA SER A 174 4.45 22.30 15.03
C SER A 174 5.35 21.56 16.02
N LEU A 175 5.98 20.46 15.57
CA LEU A 175 6.78 19.53 16.37
C LEU A 175 8.20 19.41 15.82
#